data_AF-A0A925RVR9-F1
#
_entry.id   AF-A0A925RVR9-F1
#
_cell.length_a   1.000
_cell.length_b   1.000
_cell.length_c   1.000
_cell.angle_alpha   90.00
_cell.angle_beta   90.00
_cell.angle_gamma   90.00
#
_symmetry.space_group_name_H-M   'P 1'
#
loop_
_entity.id
_entity.type
_entity.pdbx_description
1 polymer ?
#
loop_
_entity_poly.entity_id
_entity_poly.type
_entity_poly.pdbx_seq_one_letter_code
_entity_poly.pdbx_strand_id
1 'polypeptide(L)'
;MDQAQLELQLKVWKELAITKQVLMRTATDALKLDPDCTQEELKQSIDTVIKQNRVADASVASAQEQAKQAVAVMDRKMYASAQAQAAAEAARANLLATHENAMQQMATERVVVAKELQELKERLAEKDKALKAINTALADTPENVIKKMKSLKKEKQDEADGRRQLEGTFNTLRKDKQQQDKQMTELRENTTKLVTQYRDTHALCVTLQEQLKPLLADAAALPVVPELDSKLLESIEQPATTPPKKGSGSVSVLHDRKSA
;
A
#
# COMPACT_ATOMS: atom_id res chain seq x y z
N MET A 1 55.79 81.36 -106.36
CA MET A 1 55.71 81.15 -104.91
C MET A 1 56.10 82.46 -104.24
N ASP A 2 55.26 82.97 -103.35
CA ASP A 2 55.40 84.27 -102.71
C ASP A 2 56.45 84.22 -101.58
N GLN A 3 57.25 85.27 -101.39
CA GLN A 3 58.37 85.30 -100.44
C GLN A 3 57.89 85.17 -98.98
N ALA A 4 56.73 85.75 -98.67
CA ALA A 4 56.06 85.60 -97.37
C ALA A 4 55.63 84.14 -97.09
N GLN A 5 55.27 83.40 -98.13
CA GLN A 5 54.90 81.98 -98.03
C GLN A 5 56.12 81.10 -97.73
N LEU A 6 57.29 81.43 -98.29
CA LEU A 6 58.55 80.75 -98.02
C LEU A 6 59.02 80.96 -96.57
N GLU A 7 58.94 82.18 -96.04
CA GLU A 7 59.29 82.48 -94.65
C GLU A 7 58.37 81.78 -93.64
N LEU A 8 57.07 81.71 -93.94
CA LEU A 8 56.12 80.97 -93.12
C LEU A 8 56.44 79.47 -93.13
N GLN A 9 56.75 78.90 -94.30
CA GLN A 9 57.19 77.51 -94.39
C GLN A 9 58.44 77.27 -93.55
N LEU A 10 59.46 78.13 -93.63
CA LEU A 10 60.69 77.99 -92.84
C LEU A 10 60.43 78.06 -91.33
N LYS A 11 59.51 78.91 -90.87
CA LYS A 11 59.09 78.93 -89.45
C LYS A 11 58.43 77.62 -89.06
N VAL A 12 57.51 77.10 -89.88
CA VAL A 12 56.86 75.79 -89.63
C VAL A 12 57.89 74.66 -89.58
N TRP A 13 58.86 74.64 -90.48
CA TRP A 13 59.94 73.64 -90.46
C TRP A 13 60.83 73.74 -89.22
N LYS A 14 61.13 74.96 -88.75
CA LYS A 14 61.90 75.18 -87.52
C LYS A 14 61.14 74.71 -86.28
N GLU A 15 59.87 75.10 -86.13
CA GLU A 15 59.01 74.67 -85.03
C GLU A 15 58.82 73.14 -85.02
N LEU A 16 58.64 72.54 -86.19
CA LEU A 16 58.56 71.09 -86.35
C LEU A 16 59.87 70.40 -85.94
N ALA A 17 61.02 70.96 -86.32
CA ALA A 17 62.32 70.43 -85.96
C ALA A 17 62.59 70.54 -84.45
N ILE A 18 62.25 71.66 -83.82
CA ILE A 18 62.36 71.86 -82.37
C ILE A 18 61.44 70.87 -81.64
N THR A 19 60.18 70.77 -82.05
CA THR A 19 59.21 69.85 -81.45
C THR A 19 59.68 68.40 -81.57
N LYS A 20 60.20 68.01 -82.73
CA LYS A 20 60.79 66.68 -82.94
C LYS A 20 61.99 66.45 -82.02
N GLN A 21 62.89 67.42 -81.87
CA GLN A 21 64.06 67.31 -80.99
C GLN A 21 63.67 67.17 -79.53
N VAL A 22 62.69 67.95 -79.07
CA VAL A 22 62.15 67.85 -77.70
C VAL A 22 61.50 66.49 -77.47
N LEU A 23 60.69 66.00 -78.41
CA LEU A 23 60.07 64.68 -78.35
C LEU A 23 61.10 63.56 -78.26
N MET A 24 62.13 63.59 -79.12
CA MET A 24 63.20 62.59 -79.13
C MET A 24 63.95 62.60 -77.80
N ARG A 25 64.36 63.77 -77.29
CA ARG A 25 65.02 63.88 -75.98
C ARG A 25 64.14 63.36 -74.83
N THR A 26 62.86 63.71 -74.83
CA THR A 26 61.93 63.28 -73.77
C THR A 26 61.72 61.76 -73.80
N ALA A 27 61.63 61.16 -75.00
CA ALA A 27 61.53 59.71 -75.16
C ALA A 27 62.82 58.99 -74.74
N THR A 28 63.98 59.52 -75.12
CA THR A 28 65.31 59.04 -74.69
C THR A 28 65.45 59.10 -73.17
N ASP A 29 65.09 60.21 -72.54
CA ASP A 29 65.12 60.39 -71.08
C ASP A 29 64.16 59.44 -70.37
N ALA A 30 62.93 59.28 -70.87
CA ALA A 30 61.91 58.39 -70.29
C ALA A 30 62.33 56.91 -70.36
N LEU A 31 63.01 56.52 -71.45
CA LEU A 31 63.56 55.17 -71.65
C LEU A 31 64.95 55.00 -71.03
N LYS A 32 65.51 56.06 -70.44
CA LYS A 32 66.86 56.11 -69.85
C LYS A 32 67.95 55.65 -70.83
N LEU A 33 67.80 56.07 -72.09
CA LEU A 33 68.80 55.85 -73.15
C LEU A 33 69.84 56.98 -73.15
N ASP A 34 70.96 56.75 -73.83
CA ASP A 34 71.99 57.77 -74.02
C ASP A 34 71.43 58.96 -74.84
N PRO A 35 71.69 60.24 -74.46
CA PRO A 35 71.28 61.43 -75.23
C PRO A 35 71.70 61.43 -76.70
N ASP A 36 72.79 60.74 -77.04
CA ASP A 36 73.33 60.61 -78.41
C ASP A 36 72.88 59.30 -79.10
N CYS A 37 71.88 58.59 -78.55
CA CYS A 37 71.37 57.35 -79.14
C CYS A 37 70.91 57.54 -80.59
N THR A 38 71.16 56.52 -81.40
CA THR A 38 70.71 56.51 -82.79
C THR A 38 69.18 56.38 -82.87
N GLN A 39 68.59 56.85 -83.97
CA GLN A 39 67.15 56.72 -84.19
C GLN A 39 66.69 55.25 -84.18
N GLU A 40 67.54 54.31 -84.61
CA GLU A 40 67.22 52.88 -84.60
C GLU A 40 67.27 52.28 -83.18
N GLU A 41 68.22 52.70 -82.33
CA GLU A 41 68.24 52.30 -80.92
C GLU A 41 67.02 52.79 -80.15
N LEU A 42 66.59 54.05 -80.39
CA LEU A 42 65.37 54.58 -79.79
C LEU A 42 64.13 53.78 -80.23
N LYS A 43 63.99 53.49 -81.53
CA LYS A 43 62.88 52.66 -82.04
C LYS A 43 62.88 51.26 -81.42
N GLN A 44 64.04 50.59 -81.38
CA GLN A 44 64.16 49.25 -80.80
C GLN A 44 63.81 49.22 -79.31
N SER A 45 64.21 50.24 -78.55
CA SER A 45 63.86 50.38 -77.13
C SER A 45 62.37 50.62 -76.94
N ILE A 46 61.76 51.51 -77.72
CA ILE A 46 60.30 51.72 -77.73
C ILE A 46 59.58 50.40 -78.04
N ASP A 47 59.98 49.68 -79.08
CA ASP A 47 59.37 48.39 -79.44
C ASP A 47 59.53 47.33 -78.35
N THR A 48 60.68 47.33 -77.66
CA THR A 48 60.93 46.44 -76.52
C THR A 48 60.02 46.77 -75.35
N VAL A 49 59.87 48.04 -75.00
CA VAL A 49 58.98 48.48 -73.92
C VAL A 49 57.52 48.22 -74.27
N ILE A 50 57.09 48.43 -75.51
CA ILE A 50 55.73 48.09 -75.96
C ILE A 50 55.47 46.58 -75.82
N LYS A 51 56.43 45.74 -76.21
CA LYS A 51 56.32 44.28 -76.03
C LYS A 51 56.25 43.90 -74.55
N GLN A 52 57.10 44.49 -73.72
CA GLN A 52 57.10 44.25 -72.27
C GLN A 52 55.78 44.69 -71.63
N ASN A 53 55.25 45.86 -71.98
CA ASN A 53 53.95 46.33 -71.50
C ASN A 53 52.83 45.38 -71.92
N ARG A 54 52.81 44.90 -73.17
CA ARG A 54 51.81 43.90 -73.61
C ARG A 54 51.89 42.60 -72.80
N VAL A 55 53.09 42.14 -72.47
CA VAL A 55 53.30 40.95 -71.64
C VAL A 55 52.86 41.21 -70.20
N ALA A 56 53.18 42.38 -69.63
CA ALA A 56 52.76 42.78 -68.30
C ALA A 56 51.23 42.91 -68.20
N ASP A 57 50.59 43.56 -69.17
CA ASP A 57 49.13 43.70 -69.24
C ASP A 57 48.45 42.32 -69.33
N ALA A 58 48.97 41.42 -70.16
CA ALA A 58 48.46 40.05 -70.25
C ALA A 58 48.66 39.27 -68.93
N SER A 59 49.80 39.46 -68.25
CA SER A 59 50.09 38.85 -66.95
C SER A 59 49.15 39.39 -65.86
N VAL A 60 48.91 40.70 -65.81
CA VAL A 60 47.98 41.33 -64.86
C VAL A 60 46.56 40.85 -65.11
N ALA A 61 46.11 40.80 -66.37
CA ALA A 61 44.79 40.28 -66.71
C ALA A 61 44.62 38.81 -66.27
N SER A 62 45.63 37.98 -66.52
CA SER A 62 45.63 36.58 -66.08
C SER A 62 45.62 36.44 -64.55
N ALA A 63 46.44 37.24 -63.84
CA ALA A 63 46.48 37.24 -62.38
C ALA A 63 45.16 37.72 -61.76
N GLN A 64 44.53 38.75 -62.34
CA GLN A 64 43.22 39.23 -61.91
C GLN A 64 42.14 38.16 -62.10
N GLU A 65 42.15 37.43 -63.22
CA GLU A 65 41.20 36.35 -63.46
C GLU A 65 41.41 35.18 -62.49
N GLN A 66 42.65 34.77 -62.26
CA GLN A 66 42.98 33.75 -61.26
C GLN A 66 42.56 34.18 -59.85
N ALA A 67 42.78 35.45 -59.47
CA ALA A 67 42.37 35.98 -58.18
C ALA A 67 40.84 35.97 -58.03
N LYS A 68 40.09 36.37 -59.07
CA LYS A 68 38.62 36.29 -59.06
C LYS A 68 38.13 34.86 -58.87
N GLN A 69 38.73 33.91 -59.57
CA GLN A 69 38.39 32.49 -59.43
C GLN A 69 38.71 31.97 -58.02
N ALA A 70 39.87 32.34 -57.46
CA ALA A 70 40.26 31.96 -56.11
C ALA A 70 39.30 32.52 -55.04
N VAL A 71 38.90 33.79 -55.16
CA VAL A 71 37.91 34.41 -54.27
C VAL A 71 36.56 33.70 -54.39
N ALA A 72 36.07 33.44 -55.59
CA ALA A 72 34.81 32.72 -55.79
C ALA A 72 34.83 31.30 -55.20
N VAL A 73 35.97 30.60 -55.27
CA VAL A 73 36.13 29.29 -54.63
C VAL A 73 36.15 29.43 -53.10
N MET A 74 36.84 30.44 -52.57
CA MET A 74 36.90 30.69 -51.14
C MET A 74 35.52 31.04 -50.57
N ASP A 75 34.76 31.91 -51.24
CA ASP A 75 33.41 32.28 -50.82
C ASP A 75 32.47 31.08 -50.77
N ARG A 76 32.53 30.21 -51.79
CA ARG A 76 31.76 28.96 -51.81
C ARG A 76 32.13 28.05 -50.64
N LYS A 77 33.44 27.92 -50.34
CA LYS A 77 33.92 27.11 -49.20
C LYS A 77 33.49 27.71 -47.87
N MET A 78 33.56 29.03 -47.71
CA MET A 78 33.11 29.73 -46.50
C MET A 78 31.61 29.54 -46.28
N TYR A 79 30.80 29.68 -47.32
CA TYR A 79 29.36 29.45 -47.24
C TYR A 79 29.04 28.00 -46.85
N ALA A 80 29.66 27.02 -47.52
CA ALA A 80 29.48 25.61 -47.19
C ALA A 80 29.93 25.28 -45.75
N SER A 81 31.05 25.86 -45.30
CA SER A 81 31.55 25.69 -43.93
C SER A 81 30.60 26.30 -42.90
N ALA A 82 30.07 27.51 -43.14
CA ALA A 82 29.12 28.16 -42.25
C ALA A 82 27.82 27.36 -42.14
N GLN A 83 27.32 26.82 -43.25
CA GLN A 83 26.14 25.94 -43.25
C GLN A 83 26.39 24.64 -42.49
N ALA A 84 27.55 24.01 -42.70
CA ALA A 84 27.93 22.80 -41.98
C ALA A 84 28.08 23.04 -40.48
N GLN A 85 28.66 24.18 -40.08
CA GLN A 85 28.78 24.59 -38.69
C GLN A 85 27.41 24.79 -38.05
N ALA A 86 26.50 25.52 -38.71
CA ALA A 86 25.14 25.73 -38.21
C ALA A 86 24.38 24.41 -38.02
N ALA A 87 24.53 23.47 -38.97
CA ALA A 87 23.93 22.14 -38.87
C ALA A 87 24.52 21.33 -37.70
N ALA A 88 25.85 21.39 -37.50
CA ALA A 88 26.52 20.70 -36.40
C ALA A 88 26.13 21.29 -35.03
N GLU A 89 26.00 22.61 -34.92
CA GLU A 89 25.55 23.29 -33.70
C GLU A 89 24.10 22.93 -33.36
N ALA A 90 23.21 22.88 -34.36
CA ALA A 90 21.83 22.43 -34.18
C ALA A 90 21.75 20.96 -33.74
N ALA A 91 22.55 20.08 -34.35
CA ALA A 91 22.64 18.67 -33.94
C ALA A 91 23.16 18.53 -32.51
N ARG A 92 24.17 19.32 -32.12
CA ARG A 92 24.70 19.34 -30.75
C ARG A 92 23.66 19.81 -29.75
N ALA A 93 22.91 20.87 -30.05
CA ALA A 93 21.85 21.37 -29.19
C ALA A 93 20.76 20.31 -28.96
N ASN A 94 20.34 19.62 -30.03
CA ASN A 94 19.37 18.53 -29.94
C ASN A 94 19.89 17.36 -29.10
N LEU A 95 21.15 16.95 -29.29
CA LEU A 95 21.77 15.87 -28.50
C LEU A 95 21.89 16.22 -27.02
N LEU A 96 22.19 17.48 -26.68
CA LEU A 96 22.22 17.93 -25.29
C LEU A 96 20.82 17.88 -24.68
N ALA A 97 19.80 18.38 -25.39
CA ALA A 97 18.43 18.34 -24.92
C ALA A 97 17.91 16.90 -24.72
N THR A 98 18.20 15.98 -25.64
CA THR A 98 17.81 14.57 -25.49
C THR A 98 18.56 13.89 -24.34
N HIS A 99 19.85 14.19 -24.16
CA HIS A 99 20.63 13.67 -23.05
C HIS A 99 20.10 14.17 -21.69
N GLU A 100 19.79 15.45 -21.56
CA GLU A 100 19.19 16.03 -20.34
C GLU A 100 17.83 15.39 -20.03
N ASN A 101 16.97 15.24 -21.04
CA ASN A 101 15.67 14.57 -20.89
C ASN A 101 15.82 13.11 -20.45
N ALA A 102 16.75 12.35 -21.05
CA ALA A 102 17.02 10.97 -20.66
C ALA A 102 17.57 10.87 -19.23
N MET A 103 18.43 11.80 -18.81
CA MET A 103 18.93 11.86 -17.44
C MET A 103 17.82 12.14 -16.43
N GLN A 104 16.90 13.06 -16.76
CA GLN A 104 15.73 13.33 -15.92
C GLN A 104 14.80 12.12 -15.83
N GLN A 105 14.52 11.46 -16.95
CA GLN A 105 13.73 10.22 -16.99
C GLN A 105 14.35 9.14 -16.11
N MET A 106 15.64 8.85 -16.27
CA MET A 106 16.34 7.88 -15.41
C MET A 106 16.30 8.25 -13.93
N ALA A 107 16.43 9.54 -13.59
CA ALA A 107 16.32 9.98 -12.20
C ALA A 107 14.91 9.72 -11.64
N THR A 108 13.86 10.01 -12.42
CA THR A 108 12.47 9.73 -12.02
C THR A 108 12.20 8.23 -11.89
N GLU A 109 12.66 7.42 -12.84
CA GLU A 109 12.52 5.96 -12.82
C GLU A 109 13.23 5.35 -11.62
N ARG A 110 14.44 5.81 -11.28
CA ARG A 110 15.15 5.35 -10.07
C ARG A 110 14.35 5.60 -8.79
N VAL A 111 13.69 6.75 -8.68
CA VAL A 111 12.84 7.07 -7.53
C VAL A 111 11.60 6.16 -7.49
N VAL A 112 10.97 5.93 -8.65
CA VAL A 112 9.81 5.03 -8.77
C VAL A 112 10.20 3.60 -8.38
N VAL A 113 11.26 3.06 -8.97
CA VAL A 113 11.77 1.71 -8.67
C VAL A 113 12.17 1.57 -7.20
N ALA A 114 12.78 2.59 -6.60
CA ALA A 114 13.11 2.57 -5.18
C ALA A 114 11.86 2.49 -4.29
N LYS A 115 10.78 3.22 -4.64
CA LYS A 115 9.50 3.14 -3.93
C LYS A 115 8.84 1.77 -4.09
N GLU A 116 8.79 1.24 -5.31
CA GLU A 116 8.24 -0.09 -5.59
C GLU A 116 9.00 -1.18 -4.82
N LEU A 117 10.33 -1.12 -4.78
CA LEU A 117 11.14 -2.05 -4.00
C LEU A 117 10.87 -1.94 -2.50
N GLN A 118 10.64 -0.74 -1.99
CA GLN A 118 10.29 -0.52 -0.58
C GLN A 118 8.91 -1.12 -0.27
N GLU A 119 7.91 -0.88 -1.10
CA GLU A 119 6.57 -1.47 -0.96
C GLU A 119 6.60 -3.00 -1.03
N LEU A 120 7.40 -3.57 -1.95
CA LEU A 120 7.58 -5.02 -2.05
C LEU A 120 8.24 -5.60 -0.79
N LYS A 121 9.25 -4.92 -0.22
CA LYS A 121 9.86 -5.32 1.05
C LYS A 121 8.87 -5.29 2.20
N GLU A 122 8.03 -4.26 2.27
CA GLU A 122 7.00 -4.14 3.31
C GLU A 122 5.96 -5.26 3.19
N ARG A 123 5.48 -5.54 1.97
CA ARG A 123 4.59 -6.68 1.70
C ARG A 123 5.24 -8.01 2.07
N LEU A 124 6.52 -8.21 1.75
CA LEU A 124 7.24 -9.43 2.10
C LEU A 124 7.34 -9.59 3.62
N ALA A 125 7.69 -8.51 4.34
CA ALA A 125 7.76 -8.52 5.81
C ALA A 125 6.39 -8.82 6.45
N GLU A 126 5.30 -8.29 5.89
CA GLU A 126 3.94 -8.60 6.33
C GLU A 126 3.58 -10.07 6.08
N LYS A 127 3.91 -10.60 4.90
CA LYS A 127 3.69 -12.02 4.57
C LYS A 127 4.52 -12.94 5.48
N ASP A 128 5.76 -12.60 5.80
CA ASP A 128 6.58 -13.36 6.75
C ASP A 128 5.99 -13.35 8.16
N LYS A 129 5.47 -12.21 8.62
CA LYS A 129 4.75 -12.12 9.90
C LYS A 129 3.49 -12.99 9.87
N ALA A 130 2.71 -12.92 8.80
CA ALA A 130 1.52 -13.74 8.62
C ALA A 130 1.86 -15.24 8.61
N LEU A 131 2.92 -15.65 7.90
CA LEU A 131 3.38 -17.04 7.89
C LEU A 131 3.83 -17.50 9.27
N LYS A 132 4.53 -16.66 10.04
CA LYS A 132 4.90 -16.98 11.43
C LYS A 132 3.66 -17.10 12.32
N ALA A 133 2.68 -16.22 12.17
CA ALA A 133 1.42 -16.29 12.91
C ALA A 133 0.63 -17.56 12.55
N ILE A 134 0.53 -17.88 11.26
CA ILE A 134 -0.08 -19.13 10.77
C ILE A 134 0.66 -20.34 11.34
N ASN A 135 1.99 -20.35 11.25
CA ASN A 135 2.78 -21.46 11.79
C ASN A 135 2.62 -21.59 13.31
N THR A 136 2.51 -20.48 14.05
CA THR A 136 2.25 -20.49 15.49
C THR A 136 0.84 -21.00 15.82
N ALA A 137 -0.16 -20.59 15.04
CA ALA A 137 -1.55 -21.02 15.22
C ALA A 137 -1.77 -22.49 14.80
N LEU A 138 -1.09 -22.94 13.74
CA LEU A 138 -1.07 -24.34 13.32
C LEU A 138 -0.18 -25.20 14.21
N ALA A 139 0.83 -24.62 14.84
CA ALA A 139 1.58 -25.21 15.94
C ALA A 139 0.78 -25.16 17.26
N ASP A 140 -0.49 -25.54 17.21
CA ASP A 140 -1.03 -26.38 18.29
C ASP A 140 -0.09 -27.61 18.32
N THR A 141 0.99 -27.51 19.10
CA THR A 141 2.04 -28.53 19.14
C THR A 141 1.39 -29.87 19.43
N PRO A 142 1.95 -31.00 18.97
CA PRO A 142 1.48 -32.32 19.38
C PRO A 142 1.32 -32.40 20.91
N GLU A 143 2.14 -31.67 21.66
CA GLU A 143 2.02 -31.48 23.10
C GLU A 143 0.74 -30.74 23.55
N ASN A 144 0.34 -29.65 22.88
CA ASN A 144 -0.90 -28.93 23.18
C ASN A 144 -2.15 -29.75 22.81
N VAL A 145 -2.10 -30.50 21.69
CA VAL A 145 -3.14 -31.46 21.30
C VAL A 145 -3.23 -32.59 22.33
N ILE A 146 -2.11 -33.15 22.77
CA ILE A 146 -2.06 -34.17 23.83
C ILE A 146 -2.60 -33.61 25.15
N LYS A 147 -2.30 -32.37 25.50
CA LYS A 147 -2.81 -31.71 26.71
C LYS A 147 -4.33 -31.53 26.65
N LYS A 148 -4.87 -31.04 25.53
CA LYS A 148 -6.32 -30.95 25.29
C LYS A 148 -6.98 -32.34 25.35
N MET A 149 -6.36 -33.36 24.73
CA MET A 149 -6.84 -34.75 24.79
C MET A 149 -6.83 -35.33 26.21
N LYS A 150 -5.82 -35.04 27.03
CA LYS A 150 -5.77 -35.45 28.44
C LYS A 150 -6.87 -34.77 29.25
N SER A 151 -7.08 -33.46 29.06
CA SER A 151 -8.17 -32.73 29.70
C SER A 151 -9.54 -33.29 29.33
N LEU A 152 -9.80 -33.54 28.04
CA LEU A 152 -11.06 -34.15 27.58
C LEU A 152 -11.28 -35.56 28.15
N LYS A 153 -10.22 -36.39 28.24
CA LYS A 153 -10.32 -37.70 28.87
C LYS A 153 -10.67 -37.60 30.35
N LYS A 154 -10.05 -36.65 31.06
CA LYS A 154 -10.33 -36.40 32.48
C LYS A 154 -11.78 -35.94 32.67
N GLU A 155 -12.23 -34.97 31.90
CA GLU A 155 -13.59 -34.45 31.96
C GLU A 155 -14.64 -35.55 31.68
N LYS A 156 -14.40 -36.41 30.70
CA LYS A 156 -15.27 -37.58 30.45
C LYS A 156 -15.30 -38.56 31.62
N GLN A 157 -14.18 -38.77 32.31
CA GLN A 157 -14.11 -39.66 33.45
C GLN A 157 -14.83 -39.05 34.66
N ASP A 158 -14.59 -37.77 34.94
CA ASP A 158 -15.25 -37.02 36.00
C ASP A 158 -16.79 -36.99 35.76
N GLU A 159 -17.23 -36.81 34.51
CA GLU A 159 -18.66 -36.89 34.15
C GLU A 159 -19.24 -38.30 34.37
N ALA A 160 -18.53 -39.35 33.96
CA ALA A 160 -18.97 -40.74 34.16
C ALA A 160 -19.07 -41.10 35.65
N ASP A 161 -18.11 -40.67 36.46
CA ASP A 161 -18.11 -40.89 37.90
C ASP A 161 -19.21 -40.05 38.59
N GLY A 162 -19.43 -38.82 38.15
CA GLY A 162 -20.57 -38.00 38.57
C GLY A 162 -21.92 -38.68 38.27
N ARG A 163 -22.09 -39.26 37.07
CA ARG A 163 -23.29 -40.03 36.71
C ARG A 163 -23.49 -41.23 37.63
N ARG A 164 -22.43 -42.01 37.91
CA ARG A 164 -22.50 -43.16 38.83
C ARG A 164 -22.86 -42.75 40.25
N GLN A 165 -22.29 -41.65 40.75
CA GLN A 165 -22.64 -41.12 42.08
C GLN A 165 -24.10 -40.68 42.13
N LEU A 166 -24.58 -39.97 41.11
CA LEU A 166 -25.98 -39.59 41.00
C LEU A 166 -26.91 -40.80 40.97
N GLU A 167 -26.60 -41.83 40.18
CA GLU A 167 -27.36 -43.08 40.15
C GLU A 167 -27.36 -43.79 41.51
N GLY A 168 -26.21 -43.82 42.20
CA GLY A 168 -26.08 -44.37 43.55
C GLY A 168 -26.98 -43.63 44.56
N THR A 169 -26.89 -42.30 44.60
CA THR A 169 -27.74 -41.47 45.50
C THR A 169 -29.22 -41.62 45.20
N PHE A 170 -29.61 -41.69 43.91
CA PHE A 170 -30.99 -41.89 43.51
C PHE A 170 -31.54 -43.24 43.96
N ASN A 171 -30.75 -44.31 43.83
CA ASN A 171 -31.13 -45.64 44.30
C ASN A 171 -31.28 -45.70 45.82
N THR A 172 -30.40 -45.03 46.57
CA THR A 172 -30.52 -44.90 48.03
C THR A 172 -31.79 -44.13 48.40
N LEU A 173 -32.01 -42.95 47.81
CA LEU A 173 -33.23 -42.16 48.05
C LEU A 173 -34.50 -42.97 47.77
N ARG A 174 -34.48 -43.80 46.72
CA ARG A 174 -35.61 -44.68 46.38
C ARG A 174 -35.86 -45.72 47.46
N LYS A 175 -34.82 -46.35 48.02
CA LYS A 175 -34.95 -47.31 49.11
C LYS A 175 -35.42 -46.63 50.39
N ASP A 176 -34.84 -45.48 50.73
CA ASP A 176 -35.22 -44.71 51.92
C ASP A 176 -36.66 -44.25 51.85
N LYS A 177 -37.10 -43.75 50.68
CA LYS A 177 -38.51 -43.41 50.45
C LYS A 177 -39.42 -44.62 50.65
N GLN A 178 -39.07 -45.77 50.07
CA GLN A 178 -39.86 -47.00 50.26
C GLN A 178 -39.91 -47.42 51.73
N GLN A 179 -38.81 -47.25 52.47
CA GLN A 179 -38.76 -47.56 53.90
C GLN A 179 -39.60 -46.58 54.72
N GLN A 180 -39.51 -45.28 54.43
CA GLN A 180 -40.33 -44.25 55.08
C GLN A 180 -41.82 -44.47 54.79
N ASP A 181 -42.20 -44.79 53.55
CA ASP A 181 -43.59 -45.08 53.19
C ASP A 181 -44.13 -46.28 54.00
N LYS A 182 -43.33 -47.35 54.17
CA LYS A 182 -43.68 -48.50 55.03
C LYS A 182 -43.84 -48.11 56.50
N GLN A 183 -42.88 -47.35 57.05
CA GLN A 183 -42.95 -46.88 58.43
C GLN A 183 -44.17 -45.98 58.67
N MET A 184 -44.50 -45.11 57.71
CA MET A 184 -45.68 -44.26 57.78
C MET A 184 -46.98 -45.08 57.72
N THR A 185 -47.04 -46.16 56.93
CA THR A 185 -48.20 -47.06 56.95
C THR A 185 -48.33 -47.80 58.28
N GLU A 186 -47.24 -48.33 58.84
CA GLU A 186 -47.25 -49.02 60.15
C GLU A 186 -47.64 -48.06 61.28
N LEU A 187 -47.09 -46.84 61.29
CA LEU A 187 -47.46 -45.78 62.24
C LEU A 187 -48.94 -45.45 62.17
N ARG A 188 -49.51 -45.34 60.97
CA ARG A 188 -50.94 -45.09 60.79
C ARG A 188 -51.77 -46.22 61.38
N GLU A 189 -51.46 -47.47 61.08
CA GLU A 189 -52.17 -48.63 61.64
C GLU A 189 -52.11 -48.65 63.17
N ASN A 190 -50.93 -48.42 63.76
CA ASN A 190 -50.75 -48.37 65.21
C ASN A 190 -51.51 -47.20 65.84
N THR A 191 -51.52 -46.05 65.17
CA THR A 191 -52.24 -44.86 65.61
C THR A 191 -53.75 -45.10 65.60
N THR A 192 -54.30 -45.72 64.55
CA THR A 192 -55.71 -46.11 64.50
C THR A 192 -56.06 -47.07 65.64
N LYS A 193 -55.24 -48.10 65.88
CA LYS A 193 -55.45 -49.04 67.00
C LYS A 193 -55.45 -48.31 68.34
N LEU A 194 -54.53 -47.37 68.55
CA LEU A 194 -54.43 -46.59 69.78
C LEU A 194 -55.66 -45.69 69.98
N VAL A 195 -56.15 -45.04 68.91
CA VAL A 195 -57.38 -44.24 68.96
C VAL A 195 -58.58 -45.12 69.35
N THR A 196 -58.72 -46.31 68.76
CA THR A 196 -59.77 -47.26 69.15
C THR A 196 -59.67 -47.65 70.62
N GLN A 197 -58.48 -48.07 71.07
CA GLN A 197 -58.24 -48.41 72.48
C GLN A 197 -58.56 -47.25 73.43
N TYR A 198 -58.20 -46.02 73.05
CA TYR A 198 -58.50 -44.82 73.84
C TYR A 198 -60.01 -44.59 73.96
N ARG A 199 -60.76 -44.72 72.86
CA ARG A 199 -62.24 -44.65 72.87
C ARG A 199 -62.85 -45.74 73.76
N ASP A 200 -62.38 -46.98 73.63
CA ASP A 200 -62.88 -48.12 74.42
C ASP A 200 -62.61 -47.93 75.92
N THR A 201 -61.41 -47.45 76.27
CA THR A 201 -61.03 -47.19 77.66
C THR A 201 -61.86 -46.06 78.25
N HIS A 202 -62.10 -44.99 77.48
CA HIS A 202 -62.98 -43.89 77.90
C HIS A 202 -64.40 -44.39 78.17
N ALA A 203 -64.97 -45.18 77.27
CA ALA A 203 -66.28 -45.80 77.46
C ALA A 203 -66.33 -46.70 78.71
N LEU A 204 -65.28 -47.48 78.96
CA LEU A 204 -65.14 -48.26 80.20
C LEU A 204 -65.12 -47.37 81.45
N CYS A 205 -64.35 -46.27 81.43
CA CYS A 205 -64.32 -45.32 82.54
C CYS A 205 -65.70 -44.68 82.79
N VAL A 206 -66.45 -44.33 81.74
CA VAL A 206 -67.81 -43.79 81.87
C VAL A 206 -68.76 -44.83 82.50
N THR A 207 -68.75 -46.07 82.00
CA THR A 207 -69.59 -47.15 82.56
C THR A 207 -69.25 -47.48 84.00
N LEU A 208 -67.96 -47.54 84.37
CA LEU A 208 -67.54 -47.74 85.76
C LEU A 208 -67.97 -46.56 86.65
N GLN A 209 -67.87 -45.32 86.17
CA GLN A 209 -68.33 -44.15 86.89
C GLN A 209 -69.85 -44.21 87.15
N GLU A 210 -70.64 -44.65 86.16
CA GLU A 210 -72.08 -44.87 86.31
C GLU A 210 -72.41 -45.97 87.32
N GLN A 211 -71.65 -47.06 87.34
CA GLN A 211 -71.81 -48.15 88.32
C GLN A 211 -71.40 -47.76 89.75
N LEU A 212 -70.45 -46.83 89.92
CA LEU A 212 -69.99 -46.35 91.22
C LEU A 212 -70.90 -45.27 91.84
N LYS A 213 -71.61 -44.48 91.03
CA LYS A 213 -72.57 -43.45 91.48
C LYS A 213 -73.59 -43.94 92.53
N PRO A 214 -74.25 -45.10 92.40
CA PRO A 214 -75.22 -45.59 93.40
C PRO A 214 -74.58 -46.19 94.66
N LEU A 215 -73.25 -46.41 94.68
CA LEU A 215 -72.54 -47.10 95.76
C LEU A 215 -71.81 -46.15 96.73
N LEU A 216 -71.78 -44.84 96.45
CA LEU A 216 -71.17 -43.83 97.32
C LEU A 216 -72.23 -42.96 98.00
N ALA A 217 -72.06 -42.71 99.30
CA ALA A 217 -72.92 -41.84 100.09
C ALA A 217 -72.80 -40.35 99.74
N ASP A 218 -71.69 -39.96 99.08
CA ASP A 218 -71.45 -38.59 98.61
C ASP A 218 -70.97 -38.60 97.16
N ALA A 219 -71.88 -38.30 96.24
CA ALA A 219 -71.63 -38.28 94.81
C ALA A 219 -70.64 -37.19 94.37
N ALA A 220 -70.38 -36.18 95.22
CA ALA A 220 -69.45 -35.10 94.93
C ALA A 220 -67.97 -35.50 95.09
N ALA A 221 -67.67 -36.65 95.71
CA ALA A 221 -66.31 -37.16 95.89
C ALA A 221 -65.77 -37.94 94.67
N LEU A 222 -66.60 -38.21 93.66
CA LEU A 222 -66.20 -38.95 92.46
C LEU A 222 -65.50 -38.02 91.44
N PRO A 223 -64.28 -38.36 90.98
CA PRO A 223 -63.62 -37.61 89.91
C PRO A 223 -64.48 -37.59 88.64
N VAL A 224 -64.59 -36.44 87.98
CA VAL A 224 -65.30 -36.29 86.71
C VAL A 224 -64.44 -36.89 85.59
N VAL A 225 -65.01 -37.79 84.78
CA VAL A 225 -64.33 -38.31 83.59
C VAL A 225 -64.20 -37.17 82.57
N PRO A 226 -62.98 -36.82 82.10
CA PRO A 226 -62.77 -35.77 81.11
C PRO A 226 -63.55 -36.02 79.82
N GLU A 227 -64.04 -34.96 79.18
CA GLU A 227 -64.75 -35.06 77.90
C GLU A 227 -63.81 -35.58 76.79
N LEU A 228 -64.35 -36.43 75.92
CA LEU A 228 -63.60 -36.98 74.80
C LEU A 228 -63.53 -35.94 73.66
N ASP A 229 -62.32 -35.52 73.27
CA ASP A 229 -62.11 -34.65 72.11
C ASP A 229 -62.21 -35.46 70.80
N SER A 230 -63.43 -35.60 70.31
CA SER A 230 -63.75 -36.35 69.09
C SER A 230 -63.10 -35.77 67.83
N LYS A 231 -62.92 -34.44 67.77
CA LYS A 231 -62.32 -33.76 66.60
C LYS A 231 -60.84 -34.05 66.48
N LEU A 232 -60.12 -34.09 67.61
CA LEU A 232 -58.71 -34.45 67.64
C LEU A 232 -58.52 -35.91 67.20
N LEU A 233 -59.34 -36.83 67.71
CA LEU A 233 -59.25 -38.25 67.38
C LEU A 233 -59.57 -38.55 65.89
N GLU A 234 -60.57 -37.86 65.32
CA GLU A 234 -60.88 -37.97 63.88
C GLU A 234 -59.74 -37.42 63.00
N SER A 235 -59.09 -36.32 63.42
CA SER A 235 -57.95 -35.73 62.70
C SER A 235 -56.71 -36.64 62.71
N ILE A 236 -56.59 -37.49 63.73
CA ILE A 236 -55.51 -38.47 63.88
C ILE A 236 -55.76 -39.73 63.05
N GLU A 237 -57.02 -40.17 62.90
CA GLU A 237 -57.41 -41.29 62.02
C GLU A 237 -57.37 -40.91 60.53
N GLN A 238 -57.59 -39.63 60.20
CA GLN A 238 -57.52 -39.10 58.85
C GLN A 238 -56.48 -37.97 58.73
N PRO A 239 -55.17 -38.27 58.84
CA PRO A 239 -54.16 -37.26 58.59
C PRO A 239 -54.24 -36.88 57.11
N ALA A 240 -54.62 -35.63 56.84
CA ALA A 240 -54.94 -35.08 55.54
C ALA A 240 -54.05 -35.66 54.41
N THR A 241 -54.70 -36.31 53.46
CA THR A 241 -54.14 -36.68 52.16
C THR A 241 -53.99 -35.43 51.28
N THR A 242 -53.12 -34.50 51.67
CA THR A 242 -52.69 -33.42 50.78
C THR A 242 -51.21 -33.58 50.47
N PRO A 243 -50.84 -34.26 49.37
CA PRO A 243 -49.49 -34.12 48.85
C PRO A 243 -49.26 -32.65 48.48
N PRO A 244 -48.09 -32.06 48.79
CA PRO A 244 -47.77 -30.72 48.29
C PRO A 244 -47.81 -30.77 46.76
N LYS A 245 -48.58 -29.85 46.18
CA LYS A 245 -48.60 -29.59 44.74
C LYS A 245 -47.16 -29.58 44.22
N LYS A 246 -46.87 -30.45 43.24
CA LYS A 246 -45.69 -30.37 42.40
C LYS A 246 -45.49 -28.90 42.02
N GLY A 247 -44.45 -28.29 42.58
CA GLY A 247 -43.95 -27.02 42.08
C GLY A 247 -43.57 -27.23 40.63
N SER A 248 -44.36 -26.65 39.73
CA SER A 248 -43.98 -26.46 38.34
C SER A 248 -42.78 -25.53 38.33
N GLY A 249 -41.58 -26.10 38.38
CA GLY A 249 -40.36 -25.43 37.99
C GLY A 249 -40.40 -25.20 36.48
N SER A 250 -41.15 -24.18 36.05
CA SER A 250 -40.99 -23.58 34.73
C SER A 250 -39.62 -22.92 34.70
N VAL A 251 -38.60 -23.66 34.26
CA VAL A 251 -37.35 -23.05 33.81
C VAL A 251 -37.67 -22.31 32.54
N SER A 252 -37.86 -21.00 32.69
CA SER A 252 -38.00 -20.04 31.60
C SER A 252 -36.68 -20.02 30.84
N VAL A 253 -36.69 -20.57 29.63
CA VAL A 253 -35.63 -20.35 28.65
C VAL A 253 -35.72 -18.87 28.23
N LEU A 254 -34.91 -18.02 28.85
CA LEU A 254 -34.49 -16.75 28.27
C LEU A 254 -33.09 -16.96 27.68
N HIS A 255 -33.03 -17.29 26.39
CA HIS A 255 -31.87 -16.99 25.56
C HIS A 255 -32.31 -15.91 24.58
N ASP A 256 -32.07 -14.66 24.97
CA ASP A 256 -31.98 -13.59 24.00
C ASP A 256 -31.03 -12.51 24.54
N ARG A 257 -29.78 -12.54 24.09
CA ARG A 257 -28.96 -11.34 23.91
C ARG A 257 -27.96 -11.57 22.78
N LYS A 258 -28.43 -11.09 21.63
CA LYS A 258 -27.67 -10.52 20.51
C LYS A 258 -26.35 -9.85 20.92
N SER A 259 -25.34 -10.11 20.08
CA SER A 259 -24.48 -9.12 19.42
C SER A 259 -23.78 -8.06 20.29
N ALA A 260 -22.49 -8.29 20.52
CA ALA A 260 -21.42 -7.36 20.19
C ALA A 260 -20.14 -8.18 19.91
#